data_AF-A0A822F9U4-F1
#
_entry.id   AF-A0A822F9U4-F1
#
_cell.length_a   1.000
_cell.length_b   1.000
_cell.length_c   1.000
_cell.angle_alpha   90.00
_cell.angle_beta   90.00
_cell.angle_gamma   90.00
#
_symmetry.space_group_name_H-M   'P 1'
#
loop_
_entity.id
_entity.type
_entity.pdbx_description
1 polymer ?
#
loop_
_entity_poly.entity_id
_entity_poly.type
_entity_poly.pdbx_seq_one_letter_code
_entity_poly.pdbx_strand_id
1 'polypeptide(L)'
;MAKQLVPPDPVLVSGLSRTAINNTKCITCSKVALCLGHDVDLDRDICVCPLNHLGSRCFIPFDPCTEKSCNQHGQCIPLDGRSYIEDQFFCVCNEGWTGPNCEYIEARIHVSFARNIPFPSSNIALIHAVDTVEGRKYVRRFTYFHRLRKETSNFTVFMHHDSYLPSLIFIQLYENQDQFDYYLLY
;
A
#
# COMPACT_ATOMS: atom_id res chain seq x y z
N MET A 1 -5.94 -3.69 -11.36
CA MET A 1 -7.14 -2.85 -11.13
C MET A 1 -6.79 -1.93 -9.99
N ALA A 2 -6.47 -0.66 -10.29
CA ALA A 2 -6.17 0.32 -9.27
C ALA A 2 -7.45 0.57 -8.46
N LYS A 3 -7.48 0.15 -7.19
CA LYS A 3 -8.50 0.63 -6.27
C LYS A 3 -8.19 2.09 -6.03
N GLN A 4 -8.97 2.95 -6.67
CA GLN A 4 -9.04 4.35 -6.33
C GLN A 4 -9.43 4.41 -4.85
N LEU A 5 -8.48 4.80 -4.00
CA LEU A 5 -8.74 5.11 -2.60
C LEU A 5 -9.67 6.32 -2.61
N VAL A 6 -10.97 6.05 -2.52
CA VAL A 6 -11.96 7.08 -2.22
C VAL A 6 -11.56 7.63 -0.85
N PRO A 7 -11.28 8.94 -0.72
CA PRO A 7 -11.02 9.52 0.60
C PRO A 7 -12.20 9.16 1.52
N PRO A 8 -11.96 8.83 2.79
CA PRO A 8 -13.06 8.53 3.70
C PRO A 8 -14.02 9.72 3.66
N ASP A 9 -15.31 9.43 3.46
CA ASP A 9 -16.37 10.43 3.51
C ASP A 9 -16.16 11.31 4.76
N PRO A 10 -16.37 12.64 4.66
CA PRO A 10 -16.24 13.50 5.82
C PRO A 10 -17.13 12.94 6.92
N VAL A 11 -16.51 12.53 8.04
CA VAL A 11 -17.21 12.04 9.22
C VAL A 11 -18.22 13.10 9.62
N LEU A 12 -19.48 12.85 9.32
CA LEU A 12 -20.58 13.71 9.72
C LEU A 12 -20.70 13.56 11.23
N VAL A 13 -20.09 14.49 11.99
CA VAL A 13 -20.22 14.53 13.44
C VAL A 13 -21.69 14.83 13.75
N SER A 14 -22.44 13.77 14.06
CA SER A 14 -23.83 13.84 14.49
C SER A 14 -23.89 14.53 15.85
N GLY A 15 -24.05 15.86 15.83
CA GLY A 15 -24.06 16.70 17.03
C GLY A 15 -24.02 18.20 16.78
N LEU A 16 -23.66 18.66 15.57
CA LEU A 16 -23.70 20.09 15.27
C LEU A 16 -25.16 20.55 15.08
N SER A 17 -25.72 21.13 16.15
CA SER A 17 -26.98 21.88 16.11
C SER A 17 -26.93 22.93 14.99
N ARG A 18 -27.98 22.98 14.15
CA ARG A 18 -28.09 23.82 12.94
C ARG A 18 -28.22 25.33 13.22
N THR A 19 -27.62 25.85 14.27
CA THR A 19 -27.70 27.27 14.64
C THR A 19 -26.34 27.78 15.12
N ALA A 20 -25.48 28.14 14.17
CA ALA A 20 -24.65 29.36 14.15
C ALA A 20 -23.44 29.19 13.20
N ILE A 21 -23.67 29.27 11.89
CA ILE A 21 -22.62 29.71 10.96
C ILE A 21 -22.57 31.24 11.09
N ASN A 22 -21.98 31.74 12.17
CA ASN A 22 -21.77 33.18 12.36
C ASN A 22 -20.41 33.41 13.03
N ASN A 23 -19.37 33.46 12.20
CA ASN A 23 -18.07 34.09 12.45
C ASN A 23 -17.43 33.88 13.84
N THR A 24 -17.57 32.70 14.44
CA THR A 24 -16.91 32.38 15.71
C THR A 24 -15.46 32.04 15.41
N LYS A 25 -14.58 33.03 15.60
CA LYS A 25 -13.14 32.82 15.58
C LYS A 25 -12.79 31.96 16.78
N CYS A 26 -12.44 30.68 16.58
CA CYS A 26 -11.83 29.88 17.64
C CYS A 26 -10.53 30.58 18.08
N ILE A 27 -10.52 31.17 19.27
CA ILE A 27 -9.35 31.90 19.78
C ILE A 27 -8.33 30.92 20.36
N THR A 28 -8.79 29.75 20.78
CA THR A 28 -7.95 28.79 21.47
C THR A 28 -7.20 27.88 20.50
N CYS A 29 -7.68 27.65 19.27
CA CYS A 29 -6.97 26.82 18.31
C CYS A 29 -5.64 27.44 17.82
N SER A 30 -4.68 26.60 17.44
CA SER A 30 -3.50 27.03 16.70
C SER A 30 -3.89 27.67 15.36
N LYS A 31 -3.04 28.55 14.82
CA LYS A 31 -3.27 29.27 13.56
C LYS A 31 -3.42 28.34 12.35
N VAL A 32 -2.86 27.13 12.42
CA VAL A 32 -2.90 26.14 11.34
C VAL A 32 -4.13 25.22 11.40
N ALA A 33 -4.95 25.33 12.44
CA ALA A 33 -6.13 24.49 12.62
C ALA A 33 -7.33 25.03 11.83
N LEU A 34 -8.19 24.13 11.38
CA LEU A 34 -9.53 24.47 10.91
C LEU A 34 -10.48 24.56 12.11
N CYS A 35 -11.15 25.69 12.29
CA CYS A 35 -12.15 25.91 13.33
C CYS A 35 -13.52 25.45 12.83
N LEU A 36 -14.15 24.50 13.52
CA LEU A 36 -15.53 24.09 13.21
C LEU A 36 -16.57 24.83 14.05
N GLY A 37 -16.18 25.41 15.18
CA GLY A 37 -17.07 26.15 16.07
C GLY A 37 -16.66 26.02 17.54
N HIS A 38 -17.56 26.45 18.42
CA HIS A 38 -17.42 26.35 19.86
C HIS A 38 -18.51 25.44 20.43
N ASP A 39 -18.12 24.42 21.18
CA ASP A 39 -19.00 23.49 21.89
C ASP A 39 -19.46 24.16 23.19
N VAL A 40 -20.74 24.53 23.26
CA VAL A 40 -21.32 25.27 24.39
C VAL A 40 -21.44 24.38 25.64
N ASP A 41 -21.69 23.09 25.46
CA ASP A 41 -21.88 22.17 26.59
C ASP A 41 -20.56 21.84 27.28
N LEU A 42 -19.47 21.79 26.50
CA LEU A 42 -18.13 21.51 26.99
C LEU A 42 -17.25 22.77 27.15
N ASP A 43 -17.78 23.96 26.88
CA ASP A 43 -17.09 25.26 26.89
C ASP A 43 -15.71 25.20 26.22
N ARG A 44 -15.64 24.66 25.00
CA ARG A 44 -14.38 24.48 24.26
C ARG A 44 -14.51 24.65 22.76
N ASP A 45 -13.45 25.15 22.14
CA ASP A 45 -13.38 25.22 20.68
C ASP A 45 -13.17 23.83 20.06
N ILE A 46 -13.81 23.60 18.90
CA ILE A 46 -13.64 22.39 18.09
C ILE A 46 -12.59 22.67 17.01
N CYS A 47 -11.35 22.24 17.29
CA CYS A 47 -10.22 22.38 16.37
C CYS A 47 -9.99 21.09 15.57
N VAL A 48 -9.97 21.22 14.23
CA VAL A 48 -9.54 20.15 13.32
C VAL A 48 -8.09 20.39 12.91
N CYS A 49 -7.20 19.55 13.43
CA CYS A 49 -5.77 19.63 13.15
C CYS A 49 -5.42 19.06 11.78
N PRO A 50 -4.48 19.70 11.04
CA PRO A 50 -3.81 19.06 9.92
C PRO A 50 -3.02 17.83 10.39
N LEU A 51 -2.68 16.91 9.47
CA LEU A 51 -1.99 15.65 9.78
C LEU A 51 -0.68 15.84 10.53
N ASN A 52 -0.03 17.00 10.37
CA ASN A 52 1.24 17.30 10.99
C ASN A 52 1.15 18.01 12.36
N HIS A 53 -0.03 18.05 12.98
CA HIS A 53 -0.23 18.64 14.30
C HIS A 53 -1.17 17.80 15.16
N LEU A 54 -0.82 17.67 16.43
CA LEU A 54 -1.55 16.93 17.45
C LEU A 54 -2.03 17.84 18.59
N GLY A 55 -2.82 17.23 19.47
CA GLY A 55 -3.46 17.86 20.63
C GLY A 55 -4.81 18.49 20.29
N SER A 56 -5.66 18.68 21.30
CA SER A 56 -7.01 19.25 21.15
C SER A 56 -7.05 20.64 20.53
N ARG A 57 -5.91 21.35 20.54
CA ARG A 57 -5.75 22.71 20.01
C ARG A 57 -4.72 22.82 18.89
N CYS A 58 -4.16 21.70 18.42
CA CYS A 58 -3.21 21.64 17.30
C CYS A 58 -1.90 22.45 17.51
N PHE A 59 -1.40 22.53 18.74
CA PHE A 59 -0.13 23.21 19.05
C PHE A 59 1.08 22.29 19.04
N ILE A 60 0.88 20.98 19.05
CA ILE A 60 1.98 20.02 19.13
C ILE A 60 2.34 19.65 17.69
N PRO A 61 3.48 20.09 17.15
CA PRO A 61 3.91 19.65 15.83
C PRO A 61 4.17 18.14 15.86
N PHE A 62 3.81 17.48 14.76
CA PHE A 62 3.97 16.05 14.59
C PHE A 62 4.37 15.80 13.14
N ASP A 63 5.55 15.25 12.92
CA ASP A 63 5.94 14.84 11.58
C ASP A 63 6.46 13.41 11.64
N PRO A 64 5.64 12.43 11.25
CA PRO A 64 6.06 11.04 11.20
C PRO A 64 6.95 10.76 9.98
N CYS A 65 7.01 11.70 9.02
CA CYS A 65 7.84 11.62 7.84
C CYS A 65 9.19 12.29 8.07
N THR A 66 10.11 11.54 8.65
CA THR A 66 11.53 11.92 8.70
C THR A 66 12.23 11.63 7.38
N GLU A 67 13.42 12.20 7.16
CA GLU A 67 14.21 11.99 5.93
C GLU A 67 14.48 10.51 5.60
N LYS A 68 14.38 9.61 6.58
CA LYS A 68 14.66 8.17 6.42
C LYS A 68 13.43 7.27 6.51
N SER A 69 12.22 7.81 6.70
CA SER A 69 11.01 6.99 6.92
C SER A 69 10.74 6.00 5.77
N CYS A 70 11.06 6.37 4.52
CA CYS A 70 10.92 5.50 3.34
C CYS A 70 12.25 5.18 2.64
N ASN A 71 13.36 5.17 3.38
CA ASN A 71 14.71 4.84 2.88
C ASN A 71 15.16 5.60 1.61
N GLN A 72 14.62 6.79 1.33
CA GLN A 72 14.83 7.55 0.07
C GLN A 72 14.30 6.86 -1.19
N HIS A 73 13.66 5.71 -1.04
CA HIS A 73 13.14 4.86 -2.11
C HIS A 73 11.61 4.92 -2.23
N GLY A 74 11.00 5.94 -1.61
CA GLY A 74 9.57 6.16 -1.69
C GLY A 74 9.16 7.53 -1.15
N GLN A 75 7.89 7.85 -1.40
CA GLN A 75 7.24 9.01 -0.84
C GLN A 75 6.61 8.65 0.50
N CYS A 76 6.96 9.40 1.55
CA CYS A 76 6.31 9.27 2.85
C CYS A 76 4.99 10.03 2.87
N ILE A 77 3.94 9.36 3.36
CA ILE A 77 2.62 9.95 3.53
C ILE A 77 2.27 9.86 5.03
N PRO A 78 2.17 11.01 5.74
CA PRO A 78 1.83 11.01 7.15
C PRO A 78 0.38 10.53 7.34
N LEU A 79 0.14 9.73 8.38
CA LEU A 79 -1.19 9.27 8.78
C LEU A 79 -1.71 10.08 9.96
N ASP A 80 -3.01 9.98 10.24
CA ASP A 80 -3.60 10.66 11.40
C ASP A 80 -3.06 10.04 12.69
N GLY A 81 -2.16 10.75 13.36
CA GLY A 81 -1.57 10.35 14.65
C GLY A 81 -2.57 10.31 15.80
N ARG A 82 -3.85 10.59 15.56
CA ARG A 82 -4.96 10.33 16.50
C ARG A 82 -5.52 8.92 16.41
N SER A 83 -5.14 8.15 15.39
CA SER A 83 -5.49 6.74 15.28
C SER A 83 -4.59 5.89 16.19
N TYR A 84 -5.18 4.98 16.97
CA TYR A 84 -4.46 4.01 17.80
C TYR A 84 -3.78 2.89 16.97
N ILE A 85 -3.82 2.98 15.65
CA ILE A 85 -3.17 2.03 14.74
C ILE A 85 -1.67 2.36 14.72
N GLU A 86 -0.83 1.33 14.85
CA GLU A 86 0.60 1.42 15.19
C GLU A 86 1.46 2.21 14.18
N ASP A 87 0.97 2.45 12.97
CA ASP A 87 1.72 3.13 11.91
C ASP A 87 1.33 4.61 11.79
N GLN A 88 2.31 5.48 12.07
CA GLN A 88 2.16 6.94 12.03
C GLN A 88 2.33 7.53 10.61
N PHE A 89 2.83 6.73 9.67
CA PHE A 89 2.98 7.08 8.26
C PHE A 89 2.86 5.81 7.41
N PHE A 90 2.71 5.96 6.10
CA PHE A 90 2.94 4.87 5.15
C PHE A 90 3.81 5.34 3.99
N CYS A 91 4.52 4.40 3.37
CA CYS A 91 5.38 4.67 2.22
C CYS A 91 4.72 4.25 0.91
N VAL A 92 4.80 5.13 -0.08
CA VAL A 92 4.55 4.80 -1.48
C VAL A 92 5.90 4.58 -2.15
N CYS A 93 6.26 3.33 -2.39
CA CYS A 93 7.56 2.99 -2.94
C CYS A 93 7.70 3.38 -4.41
N ASN A 94 8.91 3.84 -4.75
CA ASN A 94 9.32 4.08 -6.13
C ASN A 94 9.43 2.75 -6.88
N GLU A 95 9.45 2.82 -8.21
CA GLU A 95 9.59 1.63 -9.05
C GLU A 95 10.88 0.86 -8.68
N GLY A 96 10.76 -0.47 -8.53
CA GLY A 96 11.90 -1.32 -8.15
C GLY A 96 12.13 -1.43 -6.65
N TRP A 97 11.26 -0.86 -5.80
CA TRP A 97 11.33 -0.97 -4.34
C TRP A 97 10.01 -1.43 -3.73
N THR A 98 10.11 -2.18 -2.64
CA THR A 98 8.98 -2.72 -1.88
C THR A 98 9.32 -2.81 -0.38
N GLY A 99 8.34 -3.22 0.42
CA GLY A 99 8.44 -3.25 1.88
C GLY A 99 7.71 -2.08 2.54
N PRO A 100 7.43 -2.18 3.85
CA PRO A 100 6.71 -1.15 4.60
C PRO A 100 7.40 0.22 4.55
N ASN A 101 8.74 0.23 4.49
CA ASN A 101 9.57 1.42 4.43
C ASN A 101 10.38 1.50 3.12
N CYS A 102 9.98 0.77 2.07
CA CYS A 102 10.71 0.69 0.81
C CYS A 102 12.17 0.23 0.96
N GLU A 103 12.42 -0.69 1.89
CA GLU A 103 13.75 -1.20 2.22
C GLU A 103 14.22 -2.34 1.32
N TYR A 104 13.33 -2.96 0.55
CA TYR A 104 13.63 -4.12 -0.28
C TYR A 104 13.62 -3.76 -1.75
N ILE A 105 14.61 -4.25 -2.49
CA ILE A 105 14.61 -4.19 -3.95
C ILE A 105 13.54 -5.17 -4.45
N GLU A 106 12.65 -4.69 -5.31
CA GLU A 106 11.61 -5.49 -5.95
C GLU A 106 12.25 -6.50 -6.91
N ALA A 107 12.20 -7.78 -6.56
CA ALA A 107 12.70 -8.84 -7.42
C ALA A 107 11.80 -9.03 -8.64
N ARG A 108 12.41 -9.20 -9.82
CA ARG A 108 11.71 -9.35 -11.10
C ARG A 108 12.10 -10.68 -11.75
N ILE A 109 11.09 -11.45 -12.15
CA ILE A 109 11.28 -12.65 -12.95
C ILE A 109 10.96 -12.27 -14.39
N HIS A 110 11.98 -12.24 -15.24
CA HIS A 110 11.81 -12.04 -16.68
C HIS A 110 11.74 -13.39 -17.39
N VAL A 111 10.59 -13.70 -17.97
CA VAL A 111 10.33 -14.96 -18.69
C VAL A 111 10.33 -14.66 -20.17
N SER A 112 11.18 -15.36 -20.94
CA SER A 112 11.23 -15.26 -22.39
C SER A 112 11.04 -16.64 -23.03
N PHE A 113 10.19 -16.71 -24.05
CA PHE A 113 9.91 -17.94 -24.78
C PHE A 113 10.72 -17.98 -26.08
N ALA A 114 11.47 -19.06 -26.30
CA ALA A 114 12.24 -19.27 -27.52
C ALA A 114 11.36 -19.44 -28.78
N ARG A 115 10.09 -19.82 -28.59
CA ARG A 115 9.05 -19.91 -29.61
C ARG A 115 7.76 -19.33 -29.02
N ASN A 116 6.84 -18.87 -29.86
CA ASN A 116 5.53 -18.43 -29.40
C ASN A 116 4.87 -19.51 -28.52
N ILE A 117 4.22 -19.08 -27.44
CA ILE A 117 3.58 -19.98 -26.47
C ILE A 117 2.63 -20.92 -27.22
N PRO A 118 2.80 -22.25 -27.10
CA PRO A 118 2.03 -23.22 -27.87
C PRO A 118 0.54 -23.28 -27.50
N PHE A 119 0.16 -22.59 -26.42
CA PHE A 119 -1.19 -22.62 -25.83
C PHE A 119 -1.92 -21.29 -26.01
N PRO A 120 -2.58 -21.06 -27.16
CA PRO A 120 -3.34 -19.84 -27.42
C PRO A 120 -4.67 -19.76 -26.66
N SER A 121 -5.13 -20.87 -26.04
CA SER A 121 -6.45 -21.00 -25.43
C SER A 121 -6.51 -20.43 -24.00
N SER A 122 -5.42 -20.47 -23.23
CA SER A 122 -5.36 -19.80 -21.94
C SER A 122 -4.62 -18.46 -22.04
N ASN A 123 -5.12 -17.47 -21.32
CA ASN A 123 -4.49 -16.16 -21.22
C ASN A 123 -3.93 -15.92 -19.81
N ILE A 124 -3.66 -16.97 -19.04
CA ILE A 124 -3.18 -16.88 -17.65
C ILE A 124 -1.99 -17.83 -17.46
N ALA A 125 -0.90 -17.29 -16.93
CA ALA A 125 0.21 -18.03 -16.38
C ALA A 125 0.19 -17.90 -14.85
N LEU A 126 0.39 -19.00 -14.13
CA LEU A 126 0.64 -18.97 -12.69
C LEU A 126 2.12 -19.19 -12.45
N ILE A 127 2.75 -18.33 -11.67
CA ILE A 127 4.17 -18.39 -11.35
C ILE A 127 4.26 -18.74 -9.87
N HIS A 128 4.82 -19.91 -9.58
CA HIS A 128 4.98 -20.40 -8.23
C HIS A 128 6.41 -20.18 -7.77
N ALA A 129 6.57 -19.43 -6.69
CA ALA A 129 7.84 -19.24 -6.00
C ALA A 129 7.79 -20.03 -4.69
N VAL A 130 8.75 -20.93 -4.51
CA VAL A 130 8.86 -21.78 -3.34
C VAL A 130 10.18 -21.47 -2.67
N ASP A 131 10.12 -21.21 -1.37
CA ASP A 131 11.32 -20.96 -0.59
C ASP A 131 11.39 -21.83 0.68
N THR A 132 12.61 -22.24 1.01
CA THR A 132 12.94 -22.99 2.22
C THR A 132 13.67 -22.07 3.19
N VAL A 133 13.01 -21.75 4.30
CA VAL A 133 13.60 -20.86 5.31
C VAL A 133 14.58 -21.66 6.15
N GLU A 134 15.88 -21.43 5.96
CA GLU A 134 16.90 -22.08 6.79
C GLU A 134 16.62 -21.83 8.29
N GLY A 135 16.64 -22.91 9.07
CA GLY A 135 16.39 -22.87 10.51
C GLY A 135 14.95 -23.17 10.97
N ARG A 136 13.95 -23.15 10.07
CA ARG A 136 12.58 -23.58 10.40
C ARG A 136 12.03 -24.48 9.29
N LYS A 137 11.64 -25.71 9.61
CA LYS A 137 11.17 -26.76 8.67
C LYS A 137 9.82 -26.46 7.98
N TYR A 138 9.56 -25.22 7.57
CA TYR A 138 8.36 -24.85 6.82
C TYR A 138 8.75 -24.31 5.44
N VAL A 139 7.86 -24.56 4.48
CA VAL A 139 8.01 -24.17 3.08
C VAL A 139 7.06 -23.00 2.83
N ARG A 140 7.59 -21.85 2.39
CA ARG A 140 6.75 -20.73 1.92
C ARG A 140 6.45 -20.94 0.44
N ARG A 141 5.20 -20.68 0.05
CA ARG A 141 4.74 -20.79 -1.33
C ARG A 141 3.98 -19.54 -1.69
N PHE A 142 4.41 -18.89 -2.75
CA PHE A 142 3.73 -17.74 -3.33
C PHE A 142 3.33 -18.07 -4.76
N THR A 143 2.11 -17.70 -5.14
CA THR A 143 1.61 -17.88 -6.50
C THR A 143 1.23 -16.52 -7.06
N TYR A 144 1.92 -16.10 -8.12
CA TYR A 144 1.65 -14.88 -8.85
C TYR A 144 0.84 -15.23 -10.10
N PHE A 145 -0.20 -14.48 -10.39
CA PHE A 145 -0.97 -14.62 -11.63
C PHE A 145 -0.49 -13.58 -12.64
N HIS A 146 -0.24 -14.00 -13.87
CA HIS A 146 0.08 -13.10 -14.97
C HIS A 146 -0.84 -13.35 -16.15
N ARG A 147 -1.45 -12.29 -16.69
CA ARG A 147 -2.33 -12.41 -17.85
C ARG A 147 -1.52 -12.30 -19.14
N LEU A 148 -1.43 -13.38 -19.89
CA LEU A 148 -0.78 -13.44 -21.19
C LEU A 148 -1.64 -12.76 -22.27
N ARG A 149 -1.00 -12.02 -23.15
CA ARG A 149 -1.62 -11.47 -24.37
C ARG A 149 -1.40 -12.44 -25.54
N LYS A 150 -2.19 -12.32 -26.60
CA LYS A 150 -1.88 -13.02 -27.86
C LYS A 150 -0.47 -12.62 -28.31
N GLU A 151 0.30 -13.59 -28.80
CA GLU A 151 1.67 -13.38 -29.31
C GLU A 151 2.69 -12.91 -28.26
N THR A 152 2.44 -13.15 -26.97
CA THR A 152 3.42 -12.84 -25.91
C THR A 152 4.68 -13.68 -26.09
N SER A 153 5.81 -13.05 -26.40
CA SER A 153 7.14 -13.68 -26.50
C SER A 153 7.96 -13.56 -25.21
N ASN A 154 7.61 -12.60 -24.35
CA ASN A 154 8.18 -12.44 -23.02
C ASN A 154 7.19 -11.75 -22.08
N PHE A 155 7.39 -11.92 -20.78
CA PHE A 155 6.72 -11.13 -19.75
C PHE A 155 7.59 -11.00 -18.50
N THR A 156 7.28 -10.01 -17.67
CA THR A 156 7.93 -9.79 -16.39
C THR A 156 6.92 -9.91 -15.24
N VAL A 157 7.32 -10.60 -14.19
CA VAL A 157 6.54 -10.71 -12.94
C VAL A 157 7.34 -10.07 -11.82
N PHE A 158 6.67 -9.22 -11.04
CA PHE A 158 7.25 -8.52 -9.91
C PHE A 158 6.88 -9.27 -8.63
N MET A 159 7.89 -9.57 -7.81
CA MET A 159 7.73 -10.24 -6.52
C MET A 159 7.68 -9.19 -5.42
N HIS A 160 6.51 -9.03 -4.79
CA HIS A 160 6.28 -7.91 -3.88
C HIS A 160 6.69 -8.15 -2.42
N HIS A 161 7.03 -9.37 -2.01
CA HIS A 161 6.97 -9.73 -0.58
C HIS A 161 8.27 -10.16 0.09
N ASP A 162 9.39 -10.36 -0.61
CA ASP A 162 10.58 -10.91 0.03
C ASP A 162 11.87 -10.35 -0.58
N SER A 163 12.82 -10.02 0.29
CA SER A 163 14.19 -9.56 -0.04
C SER A 163 15.09 -10.69 -0.55
N TYR A 164 14.62 -11.93 -0.52
CA TYR A 164 15.37 -13.12 -0.90
C TYR A 164 14.82 -13.71 -2.19
N LEU A 165 15.73 -14.22 -3.02
CA LEU A 165 15.35 -15.00 -4.20
C LEU A 165 14.82 -16.36 -3.74
N PRO A 166 13.68 -16.81 -4.28
CA PRO A 166 13.11 -18.11 -3.93
C PRO A 166 14.05 -19.23 -4.37
N SER A 167 14.11 -20.28 -3.54
CA SER A 167 14.91 -21.49 -3.81
C SER A 167 14.47 -22.24 -5.07
N LEU A 168 13.18 -22.16 -5.43
CA LEU A 168 12.62 -22.80 -6.62
C LEU A 168 11.53 -21.92 -7.24
N ILE A 169 11.57 -21.76 -8.57
CA ILE A 169 10.50 -21.10 -9.33
C ILE A 169 10.03 -22.03 -10.45
N PHE A 170 8.72 -22.15 -10.61
CA PHE A 170 8.14 -22.83 -11.77
C PHE A 170 6.87 -22.13 -12.24
N ILE A 171 6.59 -22.25 -13.53
CA ILE A 171 5.43 -21.65 -14.19
C ILE A 171 4.46 -22.76 -14.55
N GLN A 172 3.20 -22.60 -14.16
CA GLN A 172 2.08 -23.39 -14.63
C GLN A 172 1.40 -22.63 -15.79
N LEU A 173 1.43 -23.21 -16.98
CA LEU A 173 0.76 -22.67 -18.17
C LEU A 173 -0.43 -23.57 -18.51
N TYR A 174 -1.61 -22.96 -18.61
CA TYR A 174 -2.81 -23.69 -18.99
C TYR A 174 -2.87 -23.84 -20.51
N GLU A 175 -3.16 -25.05 -20.98
CA GLU A 175 -3.56 -25.29 -22.36
C GLU A 175 -5.04 -24.97 -22.51
N ASN A 176 -5.88 -25.49 -21.62
CA ASN A 176 -7.34 -25.35 -21.57
C ASN A 176 -7.83 -25.21 -20.10
N GLN A 177 -9.15 -25.26 -19.83
CA GLN A 177 -9.68 -25.17 -18.44
C GLN A 177 -9.13 -26.26 -17.49
N ASP A 178 -8.88 -27.47 -18.01
CA ASP A 178 -8.51 -28.64 -17.18
C ASP A 178 -7.11 -29.22 -17.50
N GLN A 179 -6.39 -28.64 -18.46
CA GLN A 179 -5.08 -29.14 -18.91
C GLN A 179 -4.02 -28.05 -18.78
N PHE A 180 -2.90 -28.38 -18.15
CA PHE A 180 -1.78 -27.47 -17.91
C PHE A 180 -0.44 -28.21 -17.86
N ASP A 181 0.64 -27.49 -18.16
CA ASP A 181 2.02 -27.95 -18.04
C ASP A 181 2.80 -27.09 -17.04
N TYR A 182 3.83 -27.68 -16.43
CA TYR A 182 4.77 -26.98 -15.55
C TYR A 182 6.14 -26.82 -16.21
N TYR A 183 6.73 -25.63 -16.06
CA TYR A 183 8.06 -25.29 -16.55
C TYR A 183 8.92 -24.74 -15.42
N LEU A 184 10.04 -25.41 -15.14
CA LEU A 184 11.01 -24.96 -14.14
C LEU A 184 11.81 -23.78 -14.68
N LEU A 185 11.96 -22.73 -13.88
CA LEU A 185 12.84 -21.60 -14.17
C LEU A 185 14.16 -21.80 -13.44
N TYR A 186 15.25 -21.88 -14.21
CA TYR A 186 16.61 -21.97 -13.74
C TYR A 186 17.40 -20.74 -14.17
#